data_AF-A0A4S8RMF5-F1
#
_entry.id   AF-A0A4S8RMF5-F1
#
_cell.length_a   1.000
_cell.length_b   1.000
_cell.length_c   1.000
_cell.angle_alpha   90.00
_cell.angle_beta   90.00
_cell.angle_gamma   90.00
#
_symmetry.space_group_name_H-M   'P 1'
#
loop_
_entity.id
_entity.type
_entity.pdbx_description
1 polymer ?
#
loop_
_entity_poly.entity_id
_entity_poly.type
_entity_poly.pdbx_seq_one_letter_code
_entity_poly.pdbx_strand_id
1 'polypeptide(L)'
;MKHLTVVLTLALLTSFSAIFAQEEDSSPDENNTLIGQFEELERKSGNYRANGIRYEVIKLSDLYEVKNNIFDSINTASKTIKDLSATITGNEAQIEDLNSKLQDTTNKLNTVTEEKDSISFFGALISKGTYNFILWSIIFALLLFLLFFIYRFRNSNFLTHQAKSALADLEKEYEEHRRRALEREQKISRQLQDELNKQKK
;
A
#
# COMPACT_ATOMS: atom_id res chain seq x y z
N MET A 1 53.42 30.35 20.40
CA MET A 1 53.37 29.63 21.70
C MET A 1 52.34 28.49 21.69
N LYS A 2 51.07 28.68 21.29
CA LYS A 2 50.04 27.62 21.32
C LYS A 2 50.23 26.47 20.32
N HIS A 3 50.84 26.71 19.17
CA HIS A 3 51.10 25.64 18.19
C HIS A 3 52.29 24.75 18.58
N LEU A 4 53.24 25.27 19.36
CA LEU A 4 54.42 24.52 19.82
C LEU A 4 54.04 23.50 20.90
N THR A 5 53.10 23.86 21.79
CA THR A 5 52.58 22.95 22.82
C THR A 5 51.78 21.80 22.22
N VAL A 6 51.01 22.05 21.14
CA VAL A 6 50.23 21.00 20.46
C VAL A 6 51.13 19.97 19.75
N VAL A 7 52.22 20.43 19.12
CA VAL A 7 53.19 19.53 18.48
C VAL A 7 53.93 18.67 19.51
N LEU A 8 54.27 19.25 20.67
CA LEU A 8 54.93 18.51 21.76
C LEU A 8 54.01 17.47 22.39
N THR A 9 52.71 17.75 22.54
CA THR A 9 51.73 16.76 23.05
C THR A 9 51.47 15.63 22.05
N LEU A 10 51.53 15.90 20.74
CA LEU A 10 51.33 14.88 19.71
C LEU A 10 52.54 13.94 19.59
N ALA A 11 53.75 14.45 19.77
CA ALA A 11 54.98 13.64 19.78
C ALA A 11 55.10 12.72 21.01
N LEU A 12 54.49 13.11 22.15
CA LEU A 12 54.51 12.29 23.36
C LEU A 12 53.54 11.10 23.30
N LEU A 13 52.47 11.18 22.49
CA LEU A 13 51.45 10.14 22.38
C LEU A 13 51.86 8.96 21.48
N THR A 14 52.87 9.12 20.62
CA THR A 14 53.30 8.10 19.65
C THR A 14 54.39 7.17 20.18
N SER A 15 54.93 7.43 21.37
CA SER A 15 56.07 6.68 21.92
C SER A 15 55.68 5.48 22.80
N PHE A 16 54.39 5.12 22.89
CA PHE A 16 53.90 4.07 23.80
C PHE A 16 53.70 2.68 23.15
N SER A 17 54.12 2.48 21.89
CA SER A 17 54.01 1.19 21.21
C SER A 17 55.33 0.41 21.22
N ALA A 18 55.81 0.02 22.40
CA ALA A 18 56.83 -1.02 22.53
C ALA A 18 56.16 -2.29 23.08
N ILE A 19 55.61 -3.09 22.16
CA ILE A 19 55.09 -4.43 22.48
C ILE A 19 56.30 -5.37 22.53
N PHE A 20 56.65 -5.86 23.71
CA PHE A 20 57.52 -7.02 23.87
C PHE A 20 56.69 -8.28 23.62
N ALA A 21 57.00 -9.03 22.57
CA ALA A 21 56.50 -10.38 22.36
C ALA A 21 57.34 -11.35 23.23
N GLN A 22 56.70 -12.08 24.13
CA GLN A 22 57.30 -13.24 24.78
C GLN A 22 57.13 -14.44 23.84
N GLU A 23 58.25 -15.10 23.53
CA GLU A 23 58.29 -16.36 22.81
C GLU A 23 57.92 -17.48 23.79
N GLU A 24 56.73 -18.04 23.62
CA GLU A 24 56.24 -19.16 24.42
C GLU A 24 56.87 -20.44 23.85
N ASP A 25 57.71 -21.10 24.65
CA ASP A 25 58.32 -22.40 24.36
C ASP A 25 57.19 -23.45 24.27
N SER A 26 56.60 -23.61 23.08
CA SER A 26 55.63 -24.65 22.82
C SER A 26 56.36 -26.00 22.71
N SER A 27 56.25 -26.82 23.75
CA SER A 27 56.49 -28.26 23.69
C SER A 27 55.80 -28.88 22.47
N PRO A 28 56.38 -29.92 21.84
CA PRO A 28 55.88 -30.47 20.59
C PRO A 28 54.41 -30.87 20.74
N ASP A 29 53.57 -30.40 19.81
CA ASP A 29 52.14 -30.68 19.67
C ASP A 29 51.80 -32.13 20.08
N GLU A 30 51.49 -32.36 21.36
CA GLU A 30 50.67 -33.50 21.74
C GLU A 30 49.31 -33.22 21.13
N ASN A 31 49.00 -33.96 20.07
CA ASN A 31 47.75 -33.85 19.33
C ASN A 31 46.59 -34.20 20.29
N ASN A 32 46.10 -33.19 21.02
CA ASN A 32 45.10 -33.31 22.10
C ASN A 32 43.72 -33.75 21.59
N THR A 33 43.58 -34.01 20.29
CA THR A 33 42.38 -34.59 19.71
C THR A 33 42.16 -36.01 20.22
N LEU A 34 40.91 -36.48 20.28
CA LEU A 34 40.61 -37.87 20.67
C LEU A 34 41.35 -38.90 19.79
N ILE A 35 41.56 -38.56 18.52
CA ILE A 35 42.32 -39.38 17.57
C ILE A 35 43.79 -39.42 17.99
N GLY A 36 44.40 -38.27 18.25
CA GLY A 36 45.80 -38.20 18.70
C GLY A 36 46.02 -38.87 20.05
N GLN A 37 45.06 -38.77 20.98
CA GLN A 37 45.09 -39.51 22.25
C GLN A 37 45.04 -41.03 22.06
N PHE A 38 44.30 -41.51 21.06
CA PHE A 38 44.21 -42.95 20.74
C PHE A 38 45.49 -43.45 20.07
N GLU A 39 46.03 -42.71 19.09
CA GLU A 39 47.32 -43.02 18.46
C GLU A 39 48.46 -43.03 19.48
N GLU A 40 48.44 -42.10 20.43
CA GLU A 40 49.43 -42.03 21.51
C GLU A 40 49.31 -43.23 22.47
N LEU A 41 48.09 -43.67 22.78
CA LEU A 41 47.83 -44.86 23.58
C LEU A 41 48.34 -46.13 22.89
N GLU A 42 48.15 -46.25 21.57
CA GLU A 42 48.71 -47.34 20.75
C GLU A 42 50.23 -47.27 20.72
N ARG A 43 50.84 -46.09 20.56
CA ARG A 43 52.30 -45.92 20.53
C ARG A 43 52.98 -46.25 21.87
N LYS A 44 52.34 -45.89 22.99
CA LYS A 44 52.82 -46.19 24.35
C LYS A 44 52.56 -47.64 24.79
N SER A 45 51.77 -48.39 24.02
CA SER A 45 51.43 -49.78 24.36
C SER A 45 52.64 -50.71 24.22
N GLY A 46 52.69 -51.71 25.10
CA GLY A 46 53.79 -52.66 25.19
C GLY A 46 53.46 -54.00 24.56
N ASN A 47 54.39 -54.54 23.76
CA ASN A 47 54.19 -55.82 23.09
C ASN A 47 54.13 -56.99 24.07
N TYR A 48 53.05 -57.78 24.03
CA TYR A 48 52.89 -59.04 24.75
C TYR A 48 52.47 -60.17 23.80
N ARG A 49 52.96 -61.39 24.04
CA ARG A 49 52.64 -62.57 23.22
C ARG A 49 52.28 -63.75 24.11
N ALA A 50 51.12 -64.34 23.85
CA ALA A 50 50.69 -65.59 24.47
C ALA A 50 50.00 -66.47 23.43
N ASN A 51 50.30 -67.78 23.43
CA ASN A 51 49.67 -68.78 22.54
C ASN A 51 49.71 -68.42 21.04
N GLY A 52 50.77 -67.75 20.57
CA GLY A 52 50.91 -67.34 19.16
C GLY A 52 50.16 -66.06 18.78
N ILE A 53 49.39 -65.46 19.69
CA ILE A 53 48.64 -64.23 19.48
C ILE A 53 49.44 -63.03 20.01
N ARG A 54 49.46 -61.92 19.27
CA ARG A 54 50.04 -60.65 19.72
C ARG A 54 48.97 -59.82 20.43
N TYR A 55 49.35 -59.27 21.58
CA TYR A 55 48.55 -58.36 22.38
C TYR A 55 49.36 -57.10 22.63
N GLU A 56 48.69 -55.96 22.71
CA GLU A 56 49.29 -54.72 23.17
C GLU A 56 48.84 -54.44 24.60
N VAL A 57 49.81 -54.21 25.49
CA VAL A 57 49.60 -53.97 26.91
C VAL A 57 49.55 -52.48 27.12
N ILE A 58 48.38 -52.00 27.53
CA ILE A 58 48.13 -50.59 27.80
C ILE A 58 48.02 -50.42 29.31
N LYS A 59 48.56 -49.31 29.84
CA LYS A 59 48.35 -48.96 31.25
C LYS A 59 46.88 -48.65 31.48
N LEU A 60 46.31 -49.20 32.56
CA LEU A 60 44.90 -48.95 32.89
C LEU A 60 44.62 -47.45 33.09
N SER A 61 45.55 -46.69 33.68
CA SER A 61 45.42 -45.24 33.87
C SER A 61 45.12 -44.51 32.56
N ASP A 62 45.95 -44.77 31.55
CA ASP A 62 45.94 -44.08 30.26
C ASP A 62 44.65 -44.45 29.50
N LEU A 63 44.23 -45.71 29.60
CA LEU A 63 42.96 -46.19 29.03
C LEU A 63 41.74 -45.54 29.71
N TYR A 64 41.76 -45.37 31.04
CA TYR A 64 40.69 -44.68 31.75
C TYR A 64 40.64 -43.19 31.42
N GLU A 65 41.77 -42.54 31.22
CA GLU A 65 41.85 -41.13 30.82
C GLU A 65 41.22 -40.90 29.44
N VAL A 66 41.65 -41.66 28.42
CA VAL A 66 41.07 -41.58 27.08
C VAL A 66 39.57 -41.89 27.11
N LYS A 67 39.15 -42.91 27.87
CA LYS A 67 37.74 -43.22 28.06
C LYS A 67 36.96 -42.04 28.64
N ASN A 68 37.48 -41.39 29.68
CA ASN A 68 36.83 -40.24 30.29
C ASN A 68 36.72 -39.06 29.32
N ASN A 69 37.78 -38.79 28.54
CA ASN A 69 37.79 -37.72 27.54
C ASN A 69 36.77 -37.97 26.41
N ILE A 70 36.59 -39.23 25.99
CA ILE A 70 35.55 -39.61 25.04
C ILE A 70 34.15 -39.33 25.62
N PHE A 71 33.89 -39.77 26.86
CA PHE A 71 32.58 -39.52 27.49
C PHE A 71 32.33 -38.04 27.71
N ASP A 72 33.34 -37.26 28.10
CA ASP A 72 33.23 -35.81 28.25
C ASP A 72 32.90 -35.11 26.93
N SER A 73 33.58 -35.51 25.84
CA SER A 73 33.31 -34.99 24.50
C SER A 73 31.88 -35.33 24.03
N ILE A 74 31.43 -36.57 24.27
CA ILE A 74 30.05 -36.99 23.93
C ILE A 74 29.02 -36.23 24.76
N ASN A 75 29.25 -36.08 26.06
CA ASN A 75 28.36 -35.34 26.95
C ASN A 75 28.27 -33.86 26.56
N THR A 76 29.42 -33.26 26.20
CA THR A 76 29.49 -31.88 25.72
C THR A 76 28.75 -31.73 24.39
N ALA A 77 28.96 -32.63 23.42
CA ALA A 77 28.23 -32.64 22.16
C ALA A 77 26.72 -32.85 22.35
N SER A 78 26.31 -33.74 23.27
CA SER A 78 24.90 -33.94 23.60
C SER A 78 24.27 -32.68 24.21
N LYS A 79 25.00 -32.01 25.12
CA LYS A 79 24.56 -30.75 25.72
C LYS A 79 24.42 -29.64 24.69
N THR A 80 25.40 -29.47 23.80
CA THR A 80 25.31 -28.46 22.73
C THR A 80 24.16 -28.76 21.78
N ILE A 81 23.94 -30.02 21.38
CA ILE A 81 22.77 -30.41 20.56
C ILE A 81 21.46 -30.03 21.27
N LYS A 82 21.36 -30.27 22.58
CA LYS A 82 20.18 -29.90 23.37
C LYS A 82 19.97 -28.39 23.43
N ASP A 83 21.04 -27.62 23.65
CA ASP A 83 20.99 -26.15 23.72
C ASP A 83 20.64 -25.54 22.35
N LEU A 84 21.21 -26.07 21.26
CA LEU A 84 20.86 -25.69 19.89
C LEU A 84 19.40 -26.02 19.58
N SER A 85 18.92 -27.21 19.94
CA SER A 85 17.52 -27.60 19.75
C SER A 85 16.57 -26.66 20.50
N ALA A 86 16.90 -26.29 21.75
CA ALA A 86 16.11 -25.33 22.53
C ALA A 86 16.09 -23.94 21.88
N THR A 87 17.23 -23.51 21.31
CA THR A 87 17.34 -22.24 20.58
C THR A 87 16.52 -22.27 19.29
N ILE A 88 16.54 -23.39 18.54
CA ILE A 88 15.73 -23.57 17.33
C ILE A 88 14.24 -23.47 17.66
N THR A 89 13.77 -24.19 18.68
CA THR A 89 12.36 -24.11 19.11
C THR A 89 11.98 -22.70 19.57
N GLY A 90 12.89 -21.99 20.26
CA GLY A 90 12.68 -20.59 20.63
C GLY A 90 12.58 -19.65 19.42
N ASN A 91 13.41 -19.86 18.41
CA ASN A 91 13.37 -19.09 17.16
C ASN A 91 12.13 -19.40 16.33
N GLU A 92 11.70 -20.67 16.25
CA GLU A 92 10.46 -21.08 15.59
C GLU A 92 9.24 -20.39 16.22
N ALA A 93 9.16 -20.37 17.55
CA ALA A 93 8.09 -19.67 18.27
C ALA A 93 8.10 -18.15 17.99
N GLN A 94 9.28 -17.53 17.91
CA GLN A 94 9.39 -16.12 17.53
C GLN A 94 8.96 -15.87 16.08
N ILE A 95 9.35 -16.75 15.16
CA ILE A 95 8.95 -16.67 13.74
C ILE A 95 7.43 -16.78 13.61
N GLU A 96 6.80 -17.68 14.36
CA GLU A 96 5.34 -17.83 14.38
C GLU A 96 4.65 -16.56 14.92
N ASP A 97 5.13 -16.01 16.04
CA ASP A 97 4.62 -14.75 16.60
C ASP A 97 4.81 -13.56 15.63
N LEU A 98 5.99 -13.46 14.98
CA LEU A 98 6.28 -12.44 13.98
C LEU A 98 5.37 -12.57 12.75
N ASN A 99 5.13 -13.78 12.25
CA ASN A 99 4.23 -14.03 11.14
C ASN A 99 2.78 -13.70 11.52
N SER A 100 2.34 -14.08 12.72
CA SER A 100 1.01 -13.73 13.23
C SER A 100 0.83 -12.21 13.32
N LYS A 101 1.81 -11.48 13.87
CA LYS A 101 1.80 -10.01 13.92
C LYS A 101 1.81 -9.38 12.53
N LEU A 102 2.55 -9.95 11.58
CA LEU A 102 2.56 -9.49 10.18
C LEU A 102 1.20 -9.67 9.52
N GLN A 103 0.57 -10.83 9.72
CA GLN A 103 -0.76 -11.12 9.21
C GLN A 103 -1.80 -10.16 9.81
N ASP A 104 -1.78 -9.96 11.13
CA ASP A 104 -2.66 -9.02 11.82
C ASP A 104 -2.46 -7.57 11.34
N THR A 105 -1.21 -7.17 11.14
CA THR A 105 -0.89 -5.81 10.65
C THR A 105 -1.33 -5.63 9.21
N THR A 106 -1.14 -6.64 8.36
CA THR A 106 -1.61 -6.62 6.97
C THR A 106 -3.13 -6.55 6.90
N ASN A 107 -3.82 -7.34 7.72
CA ASN A 107 -5.28 -7.29 7.84
C ASN A 107 -5.75 -5.92 8.31
N LYS A 108 -5.14 -5.35 9.35
CA LYS A 108 -5.44 -4.00 9.82
C LYS A 108 -5.19 -2.94 8.74
N LEU A 109 -4.11 -3.04 7.98
CA LEU A 109 -3.83 -2.11 6.88
C LEU A 109 -4.87 -2.23 5.76
N ASN A 110 -5.30 -3.45 5.40
CA ASN A 110 -6.35 -3.66 4.42
C ASN A 110 -7.67 -3.06 4.91
N THR A 111 -8.08 -3.34 6.16
CA THR A 111 -9.29 -2.76 6.75
C THR A 111 -9.22 -1.24 6.83
N VAL A 112 -8.09 -0.66 7.27
CA VAL A 112 -7.91 0.80 7.33
C VAL A 112 -7.91 1.41 5.92
N THR A 113 -7.38 0.73 4.92
CA THR A 113 -7.42 1.19 3.52
C THR A 113 -8.86 1.19 3.01
N GLU A 114 -9.62 0.12 3.26
CA GLU A 114 -11.05 0.02 2.93
C GLU A 114 -11.89 1.09 3.65
N GLU A 115 -11.64 1.33 4.93
CA GLU A 115 -12.30 2.39 5.72
C GLU A 115 -11.89 3.80 5.26
N LYS A 116 -10.63 4.04 4.94
CA LYS A 116 -10.12 5.35 4.46
C LYS A 116 -10.62 5.69 3.07
N ASP A 117 -10.80 4.69 2.23
CA ASP A 117 -11.33 4.85 0.88
C ASP A 117 -12.85 4.83 0.83
N SER A 118 -13.53 4.69 1.96
CA SER A 118 -14.98 4.81 2.04
C SER A 118 -15.43 6.08 2.76
N ILE A 119 -16.53 6.64 2.29
CA ILE A 119 -17.22 7.79 2.89
C ILE A 119 -18.64 7.33 3.22
N SER A 120 -19.16 7.71 4.38
CA SER A 120 -20.56 7.45 4.73
C SER A 120 -21.47 8.33 3.86
N PHE A 121 -22.27 7.69 3.01
CA PHE A 121 -23.28 8.32 2.17
C PHE A 121 -24.62 7.65 2.44
N PHE A 122 -25.59 8.41 3.00
CA PHE A 122 -26.89 7.89 3.44
C PHE A 122 -26.83 6.67 4.40
N GLY A 123 -25.82 6.63 5.28
CA GLY A 123 -25.67 5.55 6.26
C GLY A 123 -24.99 4.28 5.73
N ALA A 124 -24.65 4.21 4.45
CA ALA A 124 -23.81 3.17 3.86
C ALA A 124 -22.40 3.69 3.59
N LEU A 125 -21.37 2.85 3.78
CA LEU A 125 -20.00 3.16 3.37
C LEU A 125 -19.86 2.93 1.86
N ILE A 126 -19.57 3.99 1.11
CA ILE A 126 -19.38 3.96 -0.33
C ILE A 126 -17.94 4.38 -0.64
N SER A 127 -17.28 3.72 -1.60
CA SER A 127 -15.92 4.10 -2.01
C SER A 127 -15.87 5.55 -2.52
N LYS A 128 -14.76 6.26 -2.29
CA LYS A 128 -14.52 7.63 -2.79
C LYS A 128 -14.68 7.74 -4.30
N GLY A 129 -14.25 6.72 -5.05
CA GLY A 129 -14.41 6.66 -6.50
C GLY A 129 -15.89 6.63 -6.90
N THR A 130 -16.67 5.73 -6.28
CA THR A 130 -18.11 5.62 -6.53
C THR A 130 -18.87 6.88 -6.12
N TYR A 131 -18.50 7.50 -4.99
CA TYR A 131 -19.09 8.77 -4.55
C TYR A 131 -18.87 9.88 -5.58
N ASN A 132 -17.63 10.08 -6.03
CA ASN A 132 -17.32 11.09 -7.04
C ASN A 132 -18.05 10.80 -8.36
N PHE A 133 -18.13 9.54 -8.78
CA PHE A 133 -18.87 9.16 -9.98
C PHE A 133 -20.37 9.49 -9.87
N ILE A 134 -21.02 9.15 -8.75
CA ILE A 134 -22.43 9.44 -8.51
C ILE A 134 -22.66 10.96 -8.49
N LEU A 135 -21.81 11.72 -7.80
CA LEU A 135 -21.92 13.18 -7.74
C LEU A 135 -21.84 13.81 -9.13
N TRP A 136 -20.80 13.48 -9.90
CA TRP A 136 -20.63 14.01 -11.24
C TRP A 136 -21.72 13.55 -12.21
N SER A 137 -22.23 12.32 -12.04
CA SER A 137 -23.38 11.82 -12.80
C SER A 137 -24.63 12.66 -12.53
N ILE A 138 -24.93 12.97 -11.27
CA ILE A 138 -26.07 13.82 -10.90
C ILE A 138 -25.90 15.24 -11.45
N ILE A 139 -24.71 15.83 -11.31
CA ILE A 139 -24.40 17.16 -11.86
C ILE A 139 -24.62 17.17 -13.37
N PHE A 140 -24.09 16.18 -14.09
CA PHE A 140 -24.22 16.09 -15.54
C PHE A 140 -25.66 15.86 -15.99
N ALA A 141 -26.42 15.02 -15.29
CA ALA A 141 -27.83 14.79 -15.56
C ALA A 141 -28.66 16.07 -15.37
N LEU A 142 -28.45 16.80 -14.28
CA LEU A 142 -29.10 18.10 -14.03
C LEU A 142 -28.73 19.13 -15.09
N LEU A 143 -27.46 19.16 -15.51
CA LEU A 143 -26.98 20.06 -16.55
C LEU A 143 -27.65 19.76 -17.90
N LEU A 144 -27.74 18.48 -18.28
CA LEU A 144 -28.47 18.06 -19.48
C LEU A 144 -29.94 18.43 -19.41
N PHE A 145 -30.59 18.20 -18.27
CA PHE A 145 -31.99 18.54 -18.08
C PHE A 145 -32.23 20.05 -18.18
N LEU A 146 -31.31 20.86 -17.65
CA LEU A 146 -31.35 22.31 -17.76
C LEU A 146 -31.20 22.76 -19.22
N LEU A 147 -30.24 22.22 -19.97
CA LEU A 147 -30.09 22.54 -21.40
C LEU A 147 -31.33 22.14 -22.19
N PHE A 148 -31.88 20.96 -21.92
CA PHE A 148 -33.12 20.49 -22.53
C PHE A 148 -34.28 21.45 -22.24
N PHE A 149 -34.41 21.89 -20.99
CA PHE A 149 -35.44 22.85 -20.59
C PHE A 149 -35.27 24.19 -21.29
N ILE A 150 -34.06 24.74 -21.36
CA ILE A 150 -33.76 26.00 -22.06
C ILE A 150 -34.10 25.88 -23.55
N TYR A 151 -33.71 24.78 -24.19
CA TYR A 151 -34.02 24.52 -25.59
C TYR A 151 -35.53 24.48 -25.84
N ARG A 152 -36.26 23.72 -25.01
CA ARG A 152 -37.73 23.62 -25.13
C ARG A 152 -38.42 24.96 -24.87
N PHE A 153 -37.96 25.70 -23.86
CA PHE A 153 -38.49 27.01 -23.48
C PHE A 153 -38.30 28.04 -24.61
N ARG A 154 -37.11 28.11 -25.23
CA ARG A 154 -36.86 29.00 -26.37
C ARG A 154 -37.76 28.71 -27.56
N ASN A 155 -37.92 27.43 -27.91
CA ASN A 155 -38.78 27.04 -29.03
C ASN A 155 -40.25 27.41 -28.76
N SER A 156 -40.74 27.14 -27.54
CA SER A 156 -42.11 27.48 -27.14
C SER A 156 -42.34 28.99 -27.11
N ASN A 157 -41.36 29.76 -26.63
CA ASN A 157 -41.48 31.22 -26.55
C ASN A 157 -41.51 31.84 -27.95
N PHE A 158 -40.68 31.35 -28.88
CA PHE A 158 -40.70 31.81 -30.27
C PHE A 158 -42.07 31.59 -30.95
N LEU A 159 -42.63 30.38 -30.82
CA LEU A 159 -43.96 30.07 -31.35
C LEU A 159 -45.05 30.96 -30.75
N THR A 160 -44.96 31.22 -29.44
CA THR A 160 -45.92 32.09 -28.74
C THR A 160 -45.83 33.53 -29.23
N HIS A 161 -44.63 34.05 -29.44
CA HIS A 161 -44.44 35.39 -30.02
C HIS A 161 -44.99 35.48 -31.44
N GLN A 162 -44.75 34.46 -32.28
CA GLN A 162 -45.28 34.41 -33.63
C GLN A 162 -46.82 34.38 -33.63
N ALA A 163 -47.43 33.55 -32.78
CA ALA A 163 -48.89 33.48 -32.65
C ALA A 163 -49.50 34.81 -32.18
N LYS A 164 -48.86 35.51 -31.23
CA LYS A 164 -49.28 36.84 -30.79
C LYS A 164 -49.19 37.88 -31.91
N SER A 165 -48.11 37.86 -32.70
CA SER A 165 -47.96 38.75 -33.84
C SER A 165 -49.03 38.49 -34.90
N ALA A 166 -49.25 37.23 -35.27
CA ALA A 166 -50.26 36.85 -36.25
C ALA A 166 -51.68 37.23 -35.80
N LEU A 167 -51.97 37.11 -34.50
CA LEU A 167 -53.24 37.56 -33.93
C LEU A 167 -53.39 39.08 -34.07
N ALA A 168 -52.36 39.86 -33.72
CA ALA A 168 -52.38 41.31 -33.86
C ALA A 168 -52.57 41.76 -35.32
N ASP A 169 -51.92 41.09 -36.26
CA ASP A 169 -52.08 41.36 -37.70
C ASP A 169 -53.50 41.04 -38.18
N LEU A 170 -54.06 39.90 -37.75
CA LEU A 170 -55.44 39.50 -38.07
C LEU A 170 -56.48 40.47 -37.49
N GLU A 171 -56.28 40.91 -36.25
CA GLU A 171 -57.18 41.86 -35.59
C GLU A 171 -57.18 43.20 -36.32
N LYS A 172 -56.01 43.68 -36.74
CA LYS A 172 -55.88 44.88 -37.57
C LYS A 172 -56.57 44.72 -38.93
N GLU A 173 -56.36 43.61 -39.62
CA GLU A 173 -57.03 43.35 -40.90
C GLU A 173 -58.55 43.26 -40.74
N TYR A 174 -59.02 42.64 -39.66
CA TYR A 174 -60.43 42.55 -39.32
C TYR A 174 -61.05 43.93 -39.05
N GLU A 175 -60.37 44.79 -38.28
CA GLU A 175 -60.80 46.17 -38.06
C GLU A 175 -60.85 46.98 -39.37
N GLU A 176 -59.85 46.85 -40.23
CA GLU A 176 -59.83 47.51 -41.54
C GLU A 176 -60.94 46.97 -42.46
N HIS A 177 -61.20 45.67 -42.45
CA HIS A 177 -62.31 45.08 -43.20
C HIS A 177 -63.65 45.57 -42.67
N ARG A 178 -63.83 45.62 -41.34
CA ARG A 178 -65.04 46.15 -40.69
C ARG A 178 -65.26 47.62 -41.04
N ARG A 179 -64.20 48.44 -41.02
CA ARG A 179 -64.27 49.86 -41.42
C ARG A 179 -64.70 50.00 -42.88
N ARG A 180 -64.08 49.24 -43.79
CA ARG A 180 -64.45 49.22 -45.22
C ARG A 180 -65.86 48.71 -45.47
N ALA A 181 -66.35 47.74 -44.70
CA ALA A 181 -67.73 47.25 -44.79
C ALA A 181 -68.72 48.35 -44.36
N LEU A 182 -68.47 49.02 -43.22
CA LEU A 182 -69.31 50.13 -42.76
C LEU A 182 -69.30 51.31 -43.74
N GLU A 183 -68.14 51.68 -44.29
CA GLU A 183 -68.05 52.72 -45.32
C GLU A 183 -68.86 52.37 -46.57
N ARG A 184 -68.86 51.10 -46.99
CA ARG A 184 -69.68 50.60 -48.12
C ARG A 184 -71.16 50.69 -47.80
N GLU A 185 -71.59 50.21 -46.64
CA GLU A 185 -73.00 50.29 -46.22
C GLU A 185 -73.48 51.74 -46.12
N GLN A 186 -72.69 52.63 -45.53
CA GLN A 186 -73.00 54.05 -45.47
C GLN A 186 -73.10 54.69 -46.86
N LYS A 187 -72.20 54.33 -47.79
CA LYS A 187 -72.25 54.83 -49.17
C LYS A 187 -73.47 54.32 -49.92
N ILE A 188 -73.81 53.02 -49.79
CA ILE A 188 -75.01 52.43 -50.39
C ILE A 188 -76.27 53.08 -49.81
N SER A 189 -76.33 53.28 -48.49
CA SER A 189 -77.47 53.95 -47.84
C SER A 189 -77.65 55.38 -48.34
N ARG A 190 -76.55 56.14 -48.53
CA ARG A 190 -76.60 57.49 -49.10
C ARG A 190 -77.10 57.45 -50.55
N GLN A 191 -76.57 56.56 -51.38
CA GLN A 191 -77.02 56.39 -52.77
C GLN A 191 -78.50 55.98 -52.87
N LEU A 192 -78.97 55.07 -52.01
CA LEU A 192 -80.37 54.68 -51.95
C LEU A 192 -81.27 55.86 -51.58
N GLN A 193 -80.83 56.68 -50.61
CA GLN A 193 -81.58 57.86 -50.19
C GLN A 193 -81.63 58.94 -51.29
N ASP A 194 -80.53 59.11 -52.04
CA ASP A 194 -80.48 59.99 -53.21
C ASP A 194 -81.41 59.51 -54.34
N GLU A 195 -81.44 58.21 -54.63
CA GLU A 195 -82.37 57.62 -55.63
C GLU A 195 -83.84 57.76 -55.21
N LEU A 196 -84.17 57.52 -53.93
CA LEU A 196 -85.53 57.73 -53.41
C LEU A 196 -85.97 59.20 -53.49
N ASN A 197 -85.07 60.14 -53.20
CA ASN A 197 -85.36 61.57 -53.30
C ASN A 197 -85.55 62.02 -54.76
N LYS A 198 -84.85 61.38 -55.70
CA LYS A 198 -84.97 61.65 -57.14
C LYS A 198 -86.27 61.13 -57.74
N GLN A 199 -86.82 60.02 -57.23
CA GLN A 199 -88.13 59.49 -57.65
C GLN A 199 -89.35 60.24 -57.07
N LYS A 200 -89.16 61.07 -56.03
CA LYS A 200 -90.23 61.89 -55.42
C LYS A 200 -90.46 63.24 -56.10
N LYS A 201 -89.76 63.51 -57.20
CA LYS A 201 -89.84 64.75 -57.99
C LYS A 201 -90.51 64.47 -59.33
#